data_AF-A0A4U6RWX3-F1
#
_entry.id   AF-A0A4U6RWX3-F1
#
_cell.length_a   1.000
_cell.length_b   1.000
_cell.length_c   1.000
_cell.angle_alpha   90.00
_cell.angle_beta   90.00
_cell.angle_gamma   90.00
#
_symmetry.space_group_name_H-M   'P 1'
#
loop_
_entity.id
_entity.type
_entity.pdbx_description
1 polymer ?
#
loop_
_entity_poly.entity_id
_entity_poly.type
_entity_poly.pdbx_seq_one_letter_code
_entity_poly.pdbx_strand_id
1 'polypeptide(L)'
;MTALSIGKGITLDSAEEMETTLRTIGATRYHSLHPFHRLLHGGKLNKGQVQAWALNRYYYQSTIPLKDAMVMTRFRDRMTRVEWRHRIEDHDGDLGSEGGIERWLKLTEGLGLDTAYVESTEGILPATRFAVEAYVHFCRDRTPLEAIASSLTELFAPNLHEERISGMLKHYDFVNPDIMSYFSRRLTQAPRDAGFALDYVKQHARTPAEREAVCNALIFKTNVLWVQLDALYYAYVDGQIPPGAFVPKAS
;
A
#
# COMPACT_ATOMS: atom_id res chain seq x y z
N MET A 1 17.92 10.70 -2.42
CA MET A 1 17.85 10.33 -3.84
C MET A 1 16.94 9.12 -3.96
N THR A 2 15.88 9.21 -4.74
CA THR A 2 15.05 8.05 -5.15
C THR A 2 15.75 7.36 -6.32
N ALA A 3 15.58 6.04 -6.47
CA ALA A 3 16.20 5.29 -7.58
C ALA A 3 15.74 5.77 -8.97
N LEU A 4 14.60 6.48 -9.03
CA LEU A 4 14.00 7.06 -10.23
C LEU A 4 13.37 8.41 -9.88
N SER A 5 13.38 9.34 -10.83
CA SER A 5 12.67 10.64 -10.76
C SER A 5 11.89 10.86 -12.04
N ILE A 6 11.03 11.88 -12.09
CA ILE A 6 10.34 12.26 -13.34
C ILE A 6 11.32 12.63 -14.48
N GLY A 7 12.60 12.86 -14.18
CA GLY A 7 13.66 13.06 -15.17
C GLY A 7 14.25 14.46 -15.08
N LYS A 8 15.54 14.60 -15.39
CA LYS A 8 16.22 15.90 -15.40
C LYS A 8 15.63 16.79 -16.48
N GLY A 9 15.23 18.02 -16.13
CA GLY A 9 14.77 19.02 -17.07
C GLY A 9 13.27 19.03 -17.35
N ILE A 10 12.47 18.20 -16.66
CA ILE A 10 11.01 18.37 -16.64
C ILE A 10 10.66 19.44 -15.62
N THR A 11 10.07 20.54 -16.09
CA THR A 11 9.50 21.59 -15.25
C THR A 11 7.99 21.42 -15.21
N LEU A 12 7.40 21.50 -14.02
CA LEU A 12 5.96 21.49 -13.81
C LEU A 12 5.52 22.89 -13.36
N ASP A 13 4.90 23.65 -14.26
CA ASP A 13 4.60 25.07 -14.04
C ASP A 13 3.24 25.29 -13.37
N SER A 14 2.36 24.27 -13.38
CA SER A 14 1.01 24.34 -12.81
C SER A 14 0.66 23.12 -11.95
N ALA A 15 -0.41 23.27 -11.15
CA ALA A 15 -0.96 22.17 -10.37
C ALA A 15 -1.62 21.11 -11.28
N GLU A 16 -2.17 21.54 -12.41
CA GLU A 16 -2.80 20.71 -13.44
C GLU A 16 -1.78 19.80 -14.14
N GLU A 17 -0.60 20.33 -14.48
CA GLU A 17 0.52 19.56 -15.02
C GLU A 17 1.05 18.53 -14.02
N MET A 18 1.16 18.93 -12.75
CA MET A 18 1.52 18.02 -11.67
C MET A 18 0.50 16.89 -11.52
N GLU A 19 -0.80 17.21 -11.49
CA GLU A 19 -1.86 16.20 -11.39
C GLU A 19 -1.84 15.23 -12.59
N THR A 20 -1.68 15.76 -13.80
CA THR A 20 -1.54 14.94 -15.02
C THR A 20 -0.35 13.98 -14.89
N THR A 21 0.79 14.48 -14.42
CA THR A 21 1.99 13.67 -14.18
C THR A 21 1.77 12.60 -13.11
N LEU A 22 1.10 12.93 -12.01
CA LEU A 22 0.72 11.96 -10.96
C LEU A 22 -0.14 10.82 -11.53
N ARG A 23 -1.10 11.15 -12.40
CA ARG A 23 -1.96 10.14 -13.06
C ARG A 23 -1.16 9.26 -14.03
N THR A 24 -0.22 9.83 -14.80
CA THR A 24 0.69 9.06 -15.67
C THR A 24 1.59 8.12 -14.86
N ILE A 25 2.11 8.55 -13.71
CA ILE A 25 2.87 7.69 -12.79
C ILE A 25 2.02 6.51 -12.33
N GLY A 26 0.77 6.74 -11.92
CA GLY A 26 -0.15 5.67 -11.56
C GLY A 26 -0.39 4.67 -12.69
N ALA A 27 -0.70 5.18 -13.89
CA ALA A 27 -0.99 4.36 -15.06
C ALA A 27 0.18 3.49 -15.53
N THR A 28 1.43 3.86 -15.20
CA THR A 28 2.64 3.18 -15.68
C THR A 28 3.43 2.44 -14.61
N ARG A 29 3.21 2.76 -13.33
CA ARG A 29 4.04 2.25 -12.22
C ARG A 29 3.24 1.64 -11.06
N TYR A 30 1.92 1.69 -11.08
CA TYR A 30 1.15 1.09 -10.00
C TYR A 30 1.27 -0.44 -10.02
N HIS A 31 1.30 -1.06 -8.83
CA HIS A 31 1.57 -2.50 -8.65
C HIS A 31 0.55 -3.44 -9.32
N SER A 32 -0.57 -2.95 -9.85
CA SER A 32 -1.49 -3.75 -10.66
C SER A 32 -0.85 -4.28 -11.94
N LEU A 33 0.16 -3.57 -12.43
CA LEU A 33 0.90 -3.94 -13.64
C LEU A 33 1.90 -5.06 -13.37
N HIS A 34 2.20 -5.35 -12.11
CA HIS A 34 3.18 -6.35 -11.72
C HIS A 34 2.71 -7.78 -12.06
N PRO A 35 3.58 -8.65 -12.60
CA PRO A 35 3.22 -10.05 -12.93
C PRO A 35 2.58 -10.82 -11.76
N PHE A 36 3.13 -10.73 -10.55
CA PHE A 36 2.55 -11.33 -9.33
C PHE A 36 1.08 -10.91 -9.11
N HIS A 37 0.76 -9.62 -9.30
CA HIS A 37 -0.61 -9.12 -9.13
C HIS A 37 -1.57 -9.76 -10.14
N ARG A 38 -1.15 -9.86 -11.39
CA ARG A 38 -1.93 -10.54 -12.45
C ARG A 38 -2.13 -12.02 -12.17
N LEU A 39 -1.11 -12.71 -11.66
CA LEU A 39 -1.23 -14.12 -11.25
C LEU A 39 -2.23 -14.28 -10.09
N LEU A 40 -2.12 -13.42 -9.07
CA LEU A 40 -3.01 -13.45 -7.91
C LEU A 40 -4.46 -13.28 -8.32
N HIS A 41 -4.80 -12.20 -9.03
CA HIS A 41 -6.19 -11.91 -9.36
C HIS A 41 -6.71 -12.67 -10.58
N GLY A 42 -5.83 -13.22 -11.40
CA GLY A 42 -6.17 -14.14 -12.49
C GLY A 42 -6.33 -15.60 -12.08
N GLY A 43 -6.25 -15.91 -10.78
CA GLY A 43 -6.50 -17.27 -10.28
C GLY A 43 -5.38 -18.26 -10.55
N LYS A 44 -4.14 -17.80 -10.69
CA LYS A 44 -2.99 -18.62 -11.11
C LYS A 44 -2.05 -18.98 -9.98
N LEU A 45 -2.31 -18.50 -8.76
CA LEU A 45 -1.51 -18.84 -7.59
C LEU A 45 -2.11 -20.04 -6.85
N ASN A 46 -1.27 -20.86 -6.22
CA ASN A 46 -1.75 -21.88 -5.29
C ASN A 46 -2.02 -21.27 -3.90
N LYS A 47 -2.62 -22.06 -3.00
CA LYS A 47 -2.96 -21.59 -1.64
C LYS A 47 -1.73 -21.09 -0.87
N GLY A 48 -0.59 -21.78 -0.98
CA GLY A 48 0.67 -21.38 -0.33
C GLY A 48 1.20 -20.01 -0.79
N GLN A 49 1.09 -19.72 -2.09
CA GLN A 49 1.45 -18.43 -2.68
C GLN A 49 0.49 -17.31 -2.22
N VAL A 50 -0.81 -17.59 -2.10
CA VAL A 50 -1.80 -16.64 -1.56
C VAL A 50 -1.57 -16.39 -0.07
N GLN A 51 -1.27 -17.43 0.72
CA GLN A 51 -0.88 -17.31 2.13
C GLN A 51 0.36 -16.42 2.29
N ALA A 52 1.40 -16.67 1.49
CA ALA A 52 2.63 -15.88 1.53
C ALA A 52 2.37 -14.40 1.23
N TRP A 53 1.54 -14.10 0.23
CA TRP A 53 1.11 -12.73 -0.06
C TRP A 53 0.36 -12.10 1.10
N ALA A 54 -0.63 -12.80 1.68
CA ALA A 54 -1.45 -12.28 2.77
C ALA A 54 -0.61 -12.00 4.02
N LEU A 55 0.32 -12.90 4.37
CA LEU A 55 1.26 -12.76 5.49
C LEU A 55 2.20 -11.56 5.29
N ASN A 56 2.82 -11.44 4.12
CA ASN A 56 3.73 -10.32 3.85
C ASN A 56 2.98 -8.99 3.82
N ARG A 57 1.77 -8.98 3.25
CA ARG A 57 0.97 -7.77 3.12
C ARG A 57 0.37 -7.33 4.45
N TYR A 58 0.16 -8.25 5.40
CA TYR A 58 -0.19 -7.89 6.78
C TYR A 58 0.83 -6.91 7.38
N TYR A 59 2.14 -7.11 7.15
CA TYR A 59 3.17 -6.17 7.64
C TYR A 59 3.00 -4.76 7.07
N TYR A 60 2.71 -4.64 5.77
CA TYR A 60 2.38 -3.35 5.17
C TYR A 60 1.13 -2.75 5.82
N GLN A 61 0.07 -3.54 6.02
CA GLN A 61 -1.20 -3.07 6.58
C GLN A 61 -1.09 -2.61 8.03
N SER A 62 -0.45 -3.39 8.89
CA SER A 62 -0.22 -3.05 10.31
C SER A 62 0.74 -1.88 10.48
N THR A 63 1.57 -1.58 9.49
CA THR A 63 2.50 -0.44 9.52
C THR A 63 1.87 0.88 9.04
N ILE A 64 0.75 0.85 8.31
CA ILE A 64 0.07 2.08 7.86
C ILE A 64 -0.23 3.07 9.00
N PRO A 65 -0.85 2.68 10.13
CA PRO A 65 -1.13 3.60 11.23
C PRO A 65 0.14 4.21 11.84
N LEU A 66 1.24 3.46 11.91
CA LEU A 66 2.54 3.97 12.38
C LEU A 66 3.08 5.05 11.43
N LYS A 67 3.01 4.79 10.11
CA LYS A 67 3.35 5.78 9.08
C LYS A 67 2.45 7.01 9.19
N ASP A 68 1.13 6.83 9.38
CA ASP A 68 0.19 7.94 9.49
C ASP A 68 0.39 8.78 10.76
N ALA A 69 0.70 8.14 11.89
CA ALA A 69 1.11 8.83 13.10
C ALA A 69 2.38 9.67 12.86
N MET A 70 3.36 9.13 12.13
CA MET A 70 4.56 9.86 11.76
C MET A 70 4.25 11.10 10.92
N VAL A 71 3.37 10.99 9.92
CA VAL A 71 2.90 12.13 9.12
C VAL A 71 2.25 13.19 10.01
N MET A 72 1.40 12.80 10.97
CA MET A 72 0.73 13.75 11.87
C MET A 72 1.71 14.58 12.71
N THR A 73 2.84 14.02 13.13
CA THR A 73 3.86 14.77 13.89
C THR A 73 4.44 15.96 13.12
N ARG A 74 4.32 15.95 11.79
CA ARG A 74 4.85 16.98 10.88
C ARG A 74 3.96 18.21 10.78
N PHE A 75 2.74 18.18 11.31
CA PHE A 75 1.75 19.25 11.15
C PHE A 75 1.38 19.91 12.48
N ARG A 76 1.67 21.21 12.59
CA ARG A 76 1.17 22.05 13.70
C ARG A 76 -0.26 22.51 13.50
N ASP A 77 -0.72 22.61 12.25
CA ASP A 77 -2.12 22.91 11.94
C ASP A 77 -3.04 21.82 12.50
N ARG A 78 -4.05 22.26 13.27
CA ARG A 78 -5.00 21.36 13.92
C ARG A 78 -5.89 20.67 12.90
N MET A 79 -6.36 21.38 11.88
CA MET A 79 -7.36 20.82 10.95
C MET A 79 -6.76 19.73 10.07
N THR A 80 -5.51 19.89 9.65
CA THR A 80 -4.73 18.84 8.96
C THR A 80 -4.61 17.58 9.81
N ARG A 81 -4.34 17.71 11.12
CA ARG A 81 -4.28 16.54 12.03
C ARG A 81 -5.65 15.90 12.25
N VAL A 82 -6.71 16.69 12.36
CA VAL A 82 -8.09 16.19 12.51
C VAL A 82 -8.52 15.42 11.26
N GLU A 83 -8.14 15.89 10.08
CA GLU A 83 -8.39 15.17 8.84
C GLU A 83 -7.52 13.91 8.75
N TRP A 84 -6.23 13.99 9.07
CA TRP A 84 -5.34 12.84 8.89
C TRP A 84 -5.60 11.68 9.85
N ARG A 85 -6.08 11.94 11.08
CA ARG A 85 -6.24 10.91 12.12
C ARG A 85 -7.22 9.80 11.76
N HIS A 86 -8.22 10.07 10.92
CA HIS A 86 -9.22 9.04 10.56
C HIS A 86 -8.58 7.84 9.85
N ARG A 87 -7.41 8.03 9.21
CA ARG A 87 -6.65 6.97 8.57
C ARG A 87 -6.13 5.96 9.59
N ILE A 88 -5.77 6.42 10.78
CA ILE A 88 -5.36 5.57 11.91
C ILE A 88 -6.59 4.85 12.45
N GLU A 89 -7.67 5.57 12.73
CA GLU A 89 -8.95 5.02 13.22
C GLU A 89 -9.50 3.95 12.24
N ASP A 90 -9.37 4.15 10.93
CA ASP A 90 -9.80 3.19 9.91
C ASP A 90 -8.98 1.89 9.93
N HIS A 91 -7.70 1.94 10.31
CA HIS A 91 -6.80 0.78 10.37
C HIS A 91 -6.85 0.07 11.73
N ASP A 92 -6.79 0.82 12.82
CA ASP A 92 -6.76 0.31 14.19
C ASP A 92 -8.17 -0.02 14.69
N GLY A 93 -9.19 0.67 14.18
CA GLY A 93 -10.53 0.64 14.73
C GLY A 93 -10.70 1.64 15.87
N ASP A 94 -11.74 1.42 16.66
CA ASP A 94 -12.07 2.19 17.86
C ASP A 94 -12.64 1.26 18.93
N LEU A 95 -12.86 1.75 20.15
CA LEU A 95 -13.50 0.99 21.23
C LEU A 95 -14.83 0.38 20.75
N GLY A 96 -14.85 -0.95 20.63
CA GLY A 96 -16.03 -1.70 20.18
C GLY A 96 -16.23 -1.76 18.67
N SER A 97 -15.26 -1.31 17.85
CA SER A 97 -15.32 -1.43 16.39
C SER A 97 -13.99 -1.91 15.79
N GLU A 98 -14.09 -2.89 14.90
CA GLU A 98 -12.91 -3.47 14.23
C GLU A 98 -12.33 -2.52 13.16
N GLY A 99 -11.00 -2.40 13.15
CA GLY A 99 -10.24 -1.70 12.13
C GLY A 99 -9.93 -2.54 10.89
N GLY A 100 -9.20 -1.96 9.96
CA GLY A 100 -8.65 -2.65 8.79
C GLY A 100 -7.68 -3.79 9.15
N ILE A 101 -6.92 -3.66 10.24
CA ILE A 101 -5.96 -4.68 10.68
C ILE A 101 -6.69 -5.96 11.11
N GLU A 102 -7.72 -5.85 11.95
CA GLU A 102 -8.57 -6.98 12.35
C GLU A 102 -9.22 -7.69 11.16
N ARG A 103 -9.70 -6.93 10.17
CA ARG A 103 -10.25 -7.51 8.92
C ARG A 103 -9.17 -8.23 8.10
N TRP A 104 -7.92 -7.77 8.16
CA TRP A 104 -6.81 -8.46 7.51
C TRP A 104 -6.42 -9.75 8.25
N LEU A 105 -6.50 -9.76 9.59
CA LEU A 105 -6.29 -10.98 10.38
C LEU A 105 -7.33 -12.05 10.05
N LYS A 106 -8.61 -11.66 9.90
CA LYS A 106 -9.67 -12.57 9.40
C LYS A 106 -9.37 -13.16 8.03
N LEU A 107 -8.75 -12.38 7.13
CA LEU A 107 -8.28 -12.89 5.83
C LEU A 107 -7.21 -13.96 6.03
N THR A 108 -6.21 -13.72 6.88
CA THR A 108 -5.13 -14.69 7.12
C THR A 108 -5.61 -15.95 7.84
N GLU A 109 -6.55 -15.82 8.78
CA GLU A 109 -7.22 -16.95 9.46
C GLU A 109 -8.00 -17.81 8.46
N GLY A 110 -8.77 -17.17 7.56
CA GLY A 110 -9.48 -17.85 6.49
C GLY A 110 -8.56 -18.61 5.54
N LEU A 111 -7.32 -18.15 5.37
CA LEU A 111 -6.28 -18.85 4.63
C LEU A 111 -5.59 -19.96 5.43
N GLY A 112 -5.93 -20.13 6.71
CA GLY A 112 -5.37 -21.14 7.61
C GLY A 112 -4.01 -20.78 8.21
N LEU A 113 -3.71 -19.48 8.31
CA LEU A 113 -2.54 -18.99 9.05
C LEU A 113 -2.94 -18.74 10.51
N ASP A 114 -2.04 -19.10 11.43
CA ASP A 114 -2.20 -18.80 12.85
C ASP A 114 -2.05 -17.30 13.10
N THR A 115 -2.97 -16.71 13.85
CA THR A 115 -3.03 -15.26 14.11
C THR A 115 -1.79 -14.77 14.83
N ALA A 116 -1.33 -15.49 15.87
CA ALA A 116 -0.13 -15.10 16.61
C ALA A 116 1.13 -15.16 15.72
N TYR A 117 1.21 -16.12 14.80
CA TYR A 117 2.28 -16.17 13.80
C TYR A 117 2.24 -14.96 12.86
N VAL A 118 1.07 -14.58 12.35
CA VAL A 118 0.91 -13.40 11.48
C VAL A 118 1.31 -12.12 12.21
N GLU A 119 0.82 -11.92 13.44
CA GLU A 119 1.12 -10.77 14.29
C GLU A 119 2.59 -10.67 14.69
N SER A 120 3.26 -11.81 14.88
CA SER A 120 4.70 -11.84 15.18
C SER A 120 5.54 -11.26 14.03
N THR A 121 5.01 -11.28 12.81
CA THR A 121 5.71 -10.94 11.56
C THR A 121 6.92 -11.84 11.27
N GLU A 122 7.08 -12.93 12.02
CA GLU A 122 8.03 -13.99 11.70
C GLU A 122 7.63 -14.63 10.36
N GLY A 123 8.62 -14.95 9.51
CA GLY A 123 8.34 -15.50 8.18
C GLY A 123 8.04 -14.51 7.07
N ILE A 124 7.89 -13.20 7.34
CA ILE A 124 7.82 -12.22 6.23
C ILE A 124 9.16 -12.12 5.52
N LEU A 125 9.13 -11.77 4.23
CA LEU A 125 10.34 -11.59 3.44
C LEU A 125 11.12 -10.35 3.94
N PRO A 126 12.47 -10.43 4.03
CA PRO A 126 13.29 -9.28 4.39
C PRO A 126 13.06 -8.07 3.48
N ALA A 127 12.87 -8.31 2.17
CA ALA A 127 12.58 -7.25 1.21
C ALA A 127 11.24 -6.56 1.50
N THR A 128 10.21 -7.30 1.92
CA THR A 128 8.95 -6.71 2.39
C THR A 128 9.20 -5.81 3.58
N ARG A 129 9.94 -6.30 4.59
CA ARG A 129 10.25 -5.52 5.78
C ARG A 129 10.99 -4.23 5.43
N PHE A 130 12.08 -4.32 4.68
CA PHE A 130 12.88 -3.15 4.30
C PHE A 130 12.09 -2.13 3.46
N ALA A 131 11.25 -2.59 2.53
CA ALA A 131 10.45 -1.70 1.71
C ALA A 131 9.38 -0.95 2.53
N VAL A 132 8.72 -1.66 3.45
CA VAL A 132 7.70 -1.09 4.32
C VAL A 132 8.32 -0.11 5.33
N GLU A 133 9.44 -0.47 5.97
CA GLU A 133 10.17 0.42 6.88
C GLU A 133 10.69 1.68 6.16
N ALA A 134 11.15 1.54 4.92
CA ALA A 134 11.55 2.68 4.11
C ALA A 134 10.41 3.69 3.94
N TYR A 135 9.15 3.24 3.88
CA TYR A 135 8.00 4.14 3.79
C TYR A 135 7.77 4.94 5.08
N VAL A 136 7.87 4.29 6.24
CA VAL A 136 7.81 4.97 7.55
C VAL A 136 8.92 6.00 7.67
N HIS A 137 10.16 5.62 7.35
CA HIS A 137 11.31 6.52 7.37
C HIS A 137 11.17 7.67 6.38
N PHE A 138 10.63 7.43 5.18
CA PHE A 138 10.36 8.48 4.21
C PHE A 138 9.41 9.53 4.79
N CYS A 139 8.30 9.11 5.41
CA CYS A 139 7.36 10.03 6.05
C CYS A 139 7.95 10.75 7.28
N ARG A 140 8.90 10.14 7.99
CA ARG A 140 9.65 10.78 9.08
C ARG A 140 10.62 11.84 8.57
N ASP A 141 11.37 11.54 7.52
CA ASP A 141 12.58 12.28 7.17
C ASP A 141 12.35 13.33 6.07
N ARG A 142 11.34 13.15 5.21
CA ARG A 142 11.06 14.06 4.10
C ARG A 142 10.19 15.26 4.50
N THR A 143 9.97 16.17 3.56
CA THR A 143 9.10 17.33 3.80
C THR A 143 7.67 16.88 4.06
N PRO A 144 6.86 17.67 4.81
CA PRO A 144 5.45 17.36 5.02
C PRO A 144 4.67 17.19 3.70
N LEU A 145 5.05 17.95 2.66
CA LEU A 145 4.47 17.85 1.32
C LEU A 145 4.75 16.49 0.67
N GLU A 146 6.02 16.03 0.68
CA GLU A 146 6.39 14.70 0.17
C GLU A 146 5.73 13.58 0.97
N ALA A 147 5.62 13.73 2.29
CA ALA A 147 4.98 12.75 3.16
C ALA A 147 3.50 12.56 2.80
N ILE A 148 2.75 13.65 2.57
CA ILE A 148 1.37 13.57 2.05
C ILE A 148 1.34 12.99 0.63
N ALA A 149 2.19 13.50 -0.27
CA ALA A 149 2.22 13.06 -1.66
C ALA A 149 2.44 11.54 -1.82
N SER A 150 3.23 10.93 -0.93
CA SER A 150 3.49 9.50 -0.94
C SER A 150 2.25 8.62 -0.61
N SER A 151 1.14 9.19 -0.14
CA SER A 151 -0.14 8.44 0.00
C SER A 151 -0.92 8.35 -1.32
N LEU A 152 -0.64 9.20 -2.30
CA LEU A 152 -1.44 9.39 -3.53
C LEU A 152 -1.54 8.17 -4.45
N THR A 153 -0.84 7.08 -4.16
CA THR A 153 -1.17 5.76 -4.77
C THR A 153 -2.64 5.35 -4.56
N GLU A 154 -3.30 5.92 -3.56
CA GLU A 154 -4.73 5.72 -3.29
C GLU A 154 -5.63 6.24 -4.43
N LEU A 155 -5.17 7.19 -5.26
CA LEU A 155 -5.87 7.61 -6.48
C LEU A 155 -6.14 6.47 -7.46
N PHE A 156 -5.35 5.40 -7.38
CA PHE A 156 -5.39 4.26 -8.32
C PHE A 156 -5.97 2.99 -7.69
N ALA A 157 -6.35 3.05 -6.41
CA ALA A 157 -6.84 1.90 -5.65
C ALA A 157 -8.31 1.50 -5.96
N PRO A 158 -9.28 2.43 -6.15
CA PRO A 158 -10.70 2.09 -6.24
C PRO A 158 -11.07 1.16 -7.40
N ASN A 159 -10.69 1.50 -8.65
CA ASN A 159 -10.98 0.66 -9.82
C ASN A 159 -10.43 -0.76 -9.68
N LEU A 160 -9.38 -0.92 -8.88
CA LEU A 160 -8.71 -2.19 -8.67
C LEU A 160 -9.36 -3.01 -7.56
N HIS A 161 -9.98 -2.41 -6.55
CA HIS A 161 -10.54 -3.14 -5.42
C HIS A 161 -11.74 -4.01 -5.81
N GLU A 162 -12.59 -3.53 -6.70
CA GLU A 162 -13.72 -4.30 -7.23
C GLU A 162 -13.26 -5.51 -8.07
N GLU A 163 -12.30 -5.28 -8.97
CA GLU A 163 -11.66 -6.35 -9.75
C GLU A 163 -10.95 -7.38 -8.86
N ARG A 164 -10.28 -6.93 -7.79
CA ARG A 164 -9.58 -7.79 -6.84
C ARG A 164 -10.54 -8.71 -6.10
N ILE A 165 -11.65 -8.17 -5.59
CA ILE A 165 -12.67 -8.95 -4.88
C ILE A 165 -13.27 -9.99 -5.81
N SER A 166 -13.71 -9.56 -7.00
CA SER A 166 -14.31 -10.44 -7.99
C SER A 166 -13.35 -11.55 -8.45
N GLY A 167 -12.10 -11.20 -8.78
CA GLY A 167 -11.10 -12.17 -9.21
C GLY A 167 -10.74 -13.20 -8.14
N MET A 168 -10.55 -12.77 -6.88
CA MET A 168 -10.23 -13.67 -5.78
C MET A 168 -11.38 -14.64 -5.49
N LEU A 169 -12.62 -14.13 -5.36
CA LEU A 169 -13.81 -14.94 -5.08
C LEU A 169 -14.14 -15.92 -6.21
N LYS A 170 -13.89 -15.53 -7.47
CA LYS A 170 -14.16 -16.37 -8.63
C LYS A 170 -13.18 -17.53 -8.76
N HIS A 171 -11.93 -17.34 -8.36
CA HIS A 171 -10.84 -18.25 -8.71
C HIS A 171 -10.30 -19.10 -7.56
N TYR A 172 -10.56 -18.73 -6.31
CA TYR A 172 -10.08 -19.47 -5.14
C TYR A 172 -11.26 -19.96 -4.31
N ASP A 173 -11.44 -21.27 -4.26
CA ASP A 173 -12.47 -21.96 -3.47
C ASP A 173 -12.30 -21.76 -1.95
N PHE A 174 -11.06 -21.52 -1.51
CA PHE A 174 -10.71 -21.16 -0.13
C PHE A 174 -10.92 -19.67 0.21
N VAL A 175 -11.46 -18.86 -0.72
CA VAL A 175 -11.79 -17.45 -0.47
C VAL A 175 -13.31 -17.26 -0.48
N ASN A 176 -13.82 -16.56 0.52
CA ASN A 176 -15.25 -16.27 0.66
C ASN A 176 -15.52 -14.78 0.97
N PRO A 177 -16.77 -14.30 0.84
CA PRO A 177 -17.10 -12.89 1.04
C PRO A 177 -16.73 -12.36 2.44
N ASP A 178 -16.87 -13.17 3.48
CA ASP A 178 -16.64 -12.77 4.87
C ASP A 178 -15.16 -12.40 5.10
N ILE A 179 -14.25 -13.20 4.54
CA ILE A 179 -12.79 -12.96 4.65
C ILE A 179 -12.30 -11.85 3.70
N MET A 180 -13.13 -11.40 2.76
CA MET A 180 -12.83 -10.29 1.83
C MET A 180 -13.33 -8.91 2.32
N SER A 181 -13.93 -8.86 3.52
CA SER A 181 -14.54 -7.66 4.10
C SER A 181 -13.59 -6.45 4.21
N TYR A 182 -12.28 -6.67 4.35
CA TYR A 182 -11.26 -5.61 4.29
C TYR A 182 -11.35 -4.80 2.99
N PHE A 183 -11.43 -5.47 1.84
CA PHE A 183 -11.42 -4.81 0.54
C PHE A 183 -12.69 -4.02 0.28
N SER A 184 -13.84 -4.51 0.76
CA SER A 184 -15.13 -3.83 0.63
C SER A 184 -15.15 -2.46 1.33
N ARG A 185 -14.54 -2.34 2.51
CA ARG A 185 -14.44 -1.07 3.24
C ARG A 185 -13.53 -0.06 2.55
N ARG A 186 -12.45 -0.52 1.90
CA ARG A 186 -11.50 0.36 1.19
C ARG A 186 -12.11 1.05 -0.04
N LEU A 187 -13.22 0.55 -0.58
CA LEU A 187 -13.93 1.18 -1.71
C LEU A 187 -14.43 2.60 -1.38
N THR A 188 -14.79 2.87 -0.12
CA THR A 188 -15.27 4.20 0.30
C THR A 188 -14.19 5.02 1.01
N GLN A 189 -13.28 4.38 1.75
CA GLN A 189 -12.19 5.07 2.46
C GLN A 189 -11.15 5.65 1.49
N ALA A 190 -10.68 4.88 0.51
CA ALA A 190 -9.59 5.30 -0.37
C ALA A 190 -9.90 6.55 -1.23
N PRO A 191 -11.11 6.73 -1.80
CA PRO A 191 -11.46 7.95 -2.51
C PRO A 191 -11.44 9.21 -1.63
N ARG A 192 -11.99 9.14 -0.41
CA ARG A 192 -11.97 10.26 0.55
C ARG A 192 -10.53 10.65 0.87
N ASP A 193 -9.74 9.65 1.23
CA ASP A 193 -8.32 9.75 1.57
C ASP A 193 -7.50 10.41 0.45
N ALA A 194 -7.71 9.96 -0.79
CA ALA A 194 -7.01 10.45 -1.97
C ALA A 194 -7.44 11.87 -2.36
N GLY A 195 -8.72 12.21 -2.18
CA GLY A 195 -9.25 13.56 -2.45
C GLY A 195 -8.55 14.61 -1.61
N PHE A 196 -8.51 14.42 -0.29
CA PHE A 196 -7.80 15.34 0.61
C PHE A 196 -6.32 15.48 0.24
N ALA A 197 -5.61 14.38 0.01
CA ALA A 197 -4.19 14.41 -0.31
C ALA A 197 -3.92 15.14 -1.64
N LEU A 198 -4.78 14.95 -2.65
CA LEU A 198 -4.64 15.60 -3.95
C LEU A 198 -4.87 17.11 -3.83
N ASP A 199 -5.93 17.53 -3.15
CA ASP A 199 -6.22 18.94 -2.91
C ASP A 199 -5.10 19.62 -2.12
N TYR A 200 -4.58 18.92 -1.10
CA TYR A 200 -3.45 19.39 -0.31
C TYR A 200 -2.22 19.68 -1.18
N VAL A 201 -1.79 18.72 -2.01
CA VAL A 201 -0.58 18.92 -2.82
C VAL A 201 -0.78 20.00 -3.88
N LYS A 202 -1.97 20.12 -4.47
CA LYS A 202 -2.29 21.17 -5.45
C LYS A 202 -2.21 22.57 -4.83
N GLN A 203 -2.62 22.72 -3.58
CA GLN A 203 -2.58 23.99 -2.86
C GLN A 203 -1.17 24.35 -2.33
N HIS A 204 -0.37 23.35 -1.97
CA HIS A 204 0.89 23.56 -1.24
C HIS A 204 2.15 23.42 -2.10
N ALA A 205 2.10 22.76 -3.26
CA ALA A 205 3.22 22.71 -4.21
C ALA A 205 3.25 23.97 -5.09
N ARG A 206 3.86 25.04 -4.56
CA ARG A 206 3.81 26.39 -5.13
C ARG A 206 4.92 26.68 -6.14
N THR A 207 6.00 25.91 -6.08
CA THR A 207 7.15 26.04 -6.97
C THR A 207 7.29 24.80 -7.86
N PRO A 208 7.93 24.91 -9.04
CA PRO A 208 8.22 23.76 -9.88
C PRO A 208 9.01 22.65 -9.15
N ALA A 209 9.96 23.03 -8.29
CA ALA A 209 10.74 22.09 -7.48
C ALA A 209 9.88 21.31 -6.47
N GLU A 210 8.88 21.94 -5.86
CA GLU A 210 7.94 21.26 -4.96
C GLU A 210 7.03 20.29 -5.72
N ARG A 211 6.58 20.66 -6.91
CA ARG A 211 5.75 19.78 -7.76
C ARG A 211 6.55 18.57 -8.26
N GLU A 212 7.80 18.78 -8.63
CA GLU A 212 8.74 17.68 -8.90
C GLU A 212 8.87 16.77 -7.68
N ALA A 213 9.06 17.33 -6.48
CA ALA A 213 9.18 16.55 -5.24
C ALA A 213 7.91 15.73 -4.95
N VAL A 214 6.71 16.28 -5.19
CA VAL A 214 5.43 15.57 -5.09
C VAL A 214 5.38 14.36 -6.01
N CYS A 215 5.73 14.54 -7.29
CA CYS A 215 5.76 13.43 -8.26
C CYS A 215 6.82 12.37 -7.89
N ASN A 216 8.00 12.80 -7.44
CA ASN A 216 9.07 11.90 -7.01
C ASN A 216 8.71 11.10 -5.74
N ALA A 217 7.93 11.70 -4.82
CA ALA A 217 7.38 11.01 -3.66
C ALA A 217 6.38 9.91 -4.06
N LEU A 218 5.54 10.17 -5.07
CA LEU A 218 4.66 9.14 -5.63
C LEU A 218 5.46 8.02 -6.31
N ILE A 219 6.51 8.35 -7.08
CA ILE A 219 7.41 7.36 -7.68
C ILE A 219 8.04 6.48 -6.59
N PHE A 220 8.57 7.08 -5.53
CA PHE A 220 9.09 6.34 -4.37
C PHE A 220 8.05 5.34 -3.84
N LYS A 221 6.81 5.80 -3.61
CA LYS A 221 5.74 4.91 -3.12
C LYS A 221 5.44 3.77 -4.10
N THR A 222 5.40 4.04 -5.41
CA THR A 222 5.19 2.97 -6.39
C THR A 222 6.30 1.92 -6.33
N ASN A 223 7.55 2.32 -6.11
CA ASN A 223 8.68 1.39 -5.95
C ASN A 223 8.56 0.56 -4.67
N VAL A 224 8.10 1.15 -3.55
CA VAL A 224 7.83 0.41 -2.30
C VAL A 224 6.81 -0.70 -2.53
N LEU A 225 5.75 -0.44 -3.29
CA LEU A 225 4.74 -1.46 -3.61
C LEU A 225 5.28 -2.51 -4.59
N TRP A 226 6.06 -2.06 -5.58
CA TRP A 226 6.62 -2.94 -6.61
C TRP A 226 7.60 -3.95 -6.03
N VAL A 227 8.56 -3.53 -5.21
CA VAL A 227 9.59 -4.40 -4.66
C VAL A 227 9.03 -5.47 -3.70
N GLN A 228 7.92 -5.19 -3.02
CA GLN A 228 7.20 -6.20 -2.23
C GLN A 228 6.71 -7.34 -3.13
N LEU A 229 6.22 -7.00 -4.33
CA LEU A 229 5.75 -8.01 -5.29
C LEU A 229 6.90 -8.69 -6.04
N ASP A 230 8.01 -8.00 -6.32
CA ASP A 230 9.23 -8.61 -6.87
C ASP A 230 9.70 -9.73 -5.93
N ALA A 231 9.78 -9.44 -4.63
CA ALA A 231 10.23 -10.39 -3.62
C ALA A 231 9.28 -11.59 -3.47
N LEU A 232 7.97 -11.33 -3.47
CA LEU A 232 6.96 -12.40 -3.45
C LEU A 232 7.03 -13.29 -4.70
N TYR A 233 7.22 -12.69 -5.88
CA TYR A 233 7.37 -13.43 -7.12
C TYR A 233 8.60 -14.33 -7.09
N TYR A 234 9.76 -13.76 -6.78
CA TYR A 234 11.01 -14.51 -6.72
C TYR A 234 10.96 -15.65 -5.68
N ALA A 235 10.43 -15.39 -4.49
CA ALA A 235 10.39 -16.39 -3.43
C ALA A 235 9.35 -17.49 -3.69
N TYR A 236 8.13 -17.13 -4.13
CA TYR A 236 7.00 -18.07 -4.12
C TYR A 236 6.51 -18.47 -5.51
N VAL A 237 6.85 -17.74 -6.56
CA VAL A 237 6.57 -18.14 -7.96
C VAL A 237 7.80 -18.84 -8.56
N ASP A 238 8.99 -18.26 -8.43
CA ASP A 238 10.25 -18.88 -8.90
C ASP A 238 10.84 -19.88 -7.88
N GLY A 239 10.29 -19.93 -6.67
CA GLY A 239 10.60 -20.94 -5.65
C GLY A 239 11.86 -20.67 -4.83
N GLN A 240 12.43 -19.47 -4.88
CA GLN A 240 13.68 -19.12 -4.20
C GLN A 240 13.41 -18.50 -2.81
N ILE A 241 12.82 -19.29 -1.90
CA ILE A 241 12.46 -18.83 -0.56
C ILE A 241 13.74 -18.54 0.27
N PRO A 242 13.96 -17.31 0.77
CA PRO A 242 15.12 -17.02 1.58
C PRO A 242 15.02 -17.65 2.98
N PRO A 243 16.15 -17.89 3.67
CA PRO A 243 16.14 -18.45 5.03
C PRO A 243 15.28 -17.63 6.00
N GLY A 244 14.50 -18.32 6.83
CA GLY A 244 13.65 -17.71 7.86
C GLY A 244 12.32 -17.15 7.34
N ALA A 245 12.07 -17.15 6.02
CA ALA A 245 10.77 -16.80 5.46
C ALA A 245 9.79 -17.98 5.54
N PHE A 246 8.49 -17.66 5.46
CA PHE A 246 7.40 -18.64 5.47
C PHE A 246 7.60 -19.72 4.39
N VAL A 247 7.47 -20.98 4.78
CA VAL A 247 7.50 -22.12 3.86
C VAL A 247 6.10 -22.72 3.83
N PRO A 248 5.38 -22.65 2.70
CA PRO A 248 4.07 -23.27 2.59
C PRO A 248 4.17 -24.78 2.85
N LYS A 249 3.20 -25.33 3.57
CA LYS A 249 3.04 -26.79 3.65
C LYS A 249 2.84 -27.31 2.22
N ALA A 250 3.49 -28.43 1.88
CA ALA A 250 3.26 -29.09 0.59
C ALA A 250 1.75 -29.30 0.42
N SER A 251 1.20 -28.73 -0.66
CA SER A 251 -0.21 -28.88 -1.03
C SER A 251 -0.41 -30.19 -1.77
#